data_AF-A0A7H4PKM1-F1
#
_entry.id   AF-A0A7H4PKM1-F1
#
_cell.length_a   1.000
_cell.length_b   1.000
_cell.length_c   1.000
_cell.angle_alpha   90.00
_cell.angle_beta   90.00
_cell.angle_gamma   90.00
#
_symmetry.space_group_name_H-M   'P 1'
#
loop_
_entity.id
_entity.type
_entity.pdbx_description
1 polymer ?
#
loop_
_entity_poly.entity_id
_entity_poly.type
_entity_poly.pdbx_seq_one_letter_code
_entity_poly.pdbx_strand_id
1 'polypeptide(L)'
;MGISVFFMWVMNAIVSYLFPLLQAKLGLGPVFLIFAAINYLAIVFVIAALPETSNKSLEQLEEELSANKSAAGFNTATKENGL
;
A
#
# COMPACT_ATOMS: atom_id res chain seq x y z
N MET A 1 -11.72 -0.61 7.78
CA MET A 1 -12.17 0.78 7.57
C MET A 1 -11.37 1.80 8.38
N GLY A 2 -11.30 1.70 9.73
CA GLY A 2 -10.66 2.73 10.57
C GLY A 2 -9.16 2.97 10.30
N ILE A 3 -8.37 1.91 10.11
CA ILE A 3 -6.92 2.04 9.83
C ILE A 3 -6.65 2.77 8.50
N SER A 4 -7.43 2.48 7.46
CA SER A 4 -7.31 3.13 6.15
C SER A 4 -7.61 4.63 6.25
N VAL A 5 -8.67 4.99 6.98
CA VAL A 5 -9.04 6.39 7.23
C VAL A 5 -7.96 7.08 8.05
N PHE A 6 -7.40 6.42 9.08
CA PHE A 6 -6.30 6.98 9.86
C PHE A 6 -5.07 7.31 9.00
N PHE A 7 -4.61 6.38 8.16
CA PHE A 7 -3.49 6.62 7.25
C PHE A 7 -3.80 7.73 6.23
N MET A 8 -5.03 7.78 5.70
CA MET A 8 -5.47 8.87 4.83
C MET A 8 -5.34 10.24 5.52
N TRP A 9 -5.80 10.34 6.76
CA TRP A 9 -5.71 11.59 7.53
C TRP A 9 -4.27 11.98 7.86
N VAL A 10 -3.42 11.02 8.23
CA VAL A 10 -1.99 11.28 8.49
C VAL A 10 -1.29 11.78 7.23
N MET A 11 -1.48 11.12 6.09
CA MET A 11 -0.88 11.55 4.83
C MET A 11 -1.41 12.92 4.38
N ASN A 12 -2.70 13.18 4.56
CA ASN A 12 -3.28 14.49 4.27
C ASN A 12 -2.65 15.60 5.14
N ALA A 13 -2.43 15.35 6.43
CA ALA A 13 -1.77 16.30 7.33
C ALA A 13 -0.31 16.56 6.90
N ILE A 14 0.43 15.52 6.54
CA ILE A 14 1.81 15.63 6.06
C ILE A 14 1.86 16.47 4.78
N VAL A 15 1.03 16.16 3.78
CA VAL A 15 1.00 16.89 2.51
C VAL A 15 0.59 18.36 2.73
N SER A 16 -0.41 18.60 3.58
CA SER A 16 -0.87 19.96 3.91
C SER A 16 0.21 20.80 4.58
N TYR A 17 1.10 20.19 5.37
CA TYR A 17 2.24 20.89 5.97
C TYR A 17 3.42 21.04 4.99
N LEU A 18 3.72 19.99 4.22
CA LEU A 18 4.86 19.94 3.33
C LEU A 18 4.70 20.89 2.13
N PHE A 19 3.48 21.04 1.62
CA PHE A 19 3.18 21.92 0.48
C PHE A 19 3.61 23.38 0.70
N PRO A 20 3.15 24.10 1.75
CA PRO A 20 3.57 25.48 1.99
C PRO A 20 5.07 25.60 2.32
N LEU A 21 5.67 24.60 2.99
CA LEU A 21 7.10 24.59 3.31
C LEU A 21 7.97 24.52 2.04
N LEU A 22 7.62 23.65 1.11
CA LEU A 22 8.31 23.52 -0.18
C LEU A 22 8.03 24.74 -1.07
N GLN A 23 6.79 25.24 -1.09
CA GLN A 23 6.42 26.43 -1.83
C GLN A 23 7.24 27.66 -1.37
N ALA A 24 7.46 27.82 -0.06
CA ALA A 24 8.22 28.93 0.48
C ALA A 24 9.70 28.91 0.06
N LYS A 25 10.29 27.74 -0.17
CA LYS A 25 11.71 27.60 -0.54
C LYS A 25 11.97 27.59 -2.04
N LEU A 26 11.08 26.97 -2.81
CA LEU A 26 11.30 26.67 -4.23
C LEU A 26 10.34 27.42 -5.17
N GLY A 27 9.30 28.07 -4.63
CA GLY A 27 8.21 28.67 -5.43
C GLY A 27 7.23 27.62 -5.97
N LEU A 28 6.17 28.06 -6.65
CA LEU A 28 5.08 27.17 -7.08
C LEU A 28 5.50 26.18 -8.19
N GLY A 29 6.24 26.64 -9.20
CA GLY A 29 6.59 25.83 -10.38
C GLY A 29 7.30 24.51 -10.06
N PRO A 30 8.44 24.53 -9.35
CA PRO A 30 9.15 23.31 -8.98
C PRO A 30 8.36 22.38 -8.05
N VAL A 31 7.50 22.93 -7.20
CA VAL A 31 6.67 22.13 -6.28
C VAL A 31 5.67 21.28 -7.04
N PHE A 32 5.01 21.83 -8.06
CA PHE A 32 4.13 21.03 -8.93
C PHE A 32 4.87 19.88 -9.60
N LEU A 33 6.11 20.09 -10.08
CA LEU A 33 6.93 19.03 -10.66
C LEU A 33 7.30 17.94 -9.66
N ILE A 34 7.66 18.31 -8.42
CA ILE A 34 7.98 17.34 -7.37
C ILE A 34 6.75 16.49 -7.03
N PHE A 35 5.59 17.11 -6.82
CA PHE A 35 4.36 16.39 -6.54
C PHE A 35 3.91 15.53 -7.72
N ALA A 36 4.11 15.98 -8.97
CA ALA A 36 3.83 15.18 -10.16
C ALA A 36 4.74 13.94 -10.23
N ALA A 37 6.04 14.08 -9.95
CA ALA A 37 6.97 12.96 -9.91
C ALA A 37 6.61 11.93 -8.82
N ILE A 38 6.24 12.41 -7.62
CA ILE A 38 5.78 11.54 -6.52
C ILE A 38 4.50 10.80 -6.91
N ASN A 39 3.52 11.48 -7.52
CA ASN A 39 2.28 10.84 -7.98
C ASN A 39 2.56 9.80 -9.07
N TYR A 40 3.49 10.07 -9.99
CA TYR A 40 3.88 9.10 -11.01
C TYR A 40 4.47 7.82 -10.40
N LEU A 41 5.36 7.96 -9.40
CA LEU A 41 5.87 6.82 -8.64
C LEU A 41 4.76 6.05 -7.90
N ALA A 42 3.79 6.77 -7.35
CA ALA A 42 2.63 6.15 -6.70
C ALA A 42 1.80 5.32 -7.67
N ILE A 43 1.60 5.78 -8.92
CA ILE A 43 0.91 5.00 -9.96
C ILE A 43 1.67 3.71 -10.27
N VAL A 44 2.99 3.79 -10.45
CA VAL A 44 3.84 2.60 -10.70
C VAL A 44 3.73 1.61 -9.52
N PHE A 45 3.77 2.11 -8.30
CA PHE A 45 3.59 1.30 -7.10
C PHE A 45 2.20 0.64 -7.05
N VAL A 46 1.13 1.38 -7.35
CA VAL A 46 -0.23 0.84 -7.38
C VAL A 46 -0.35 -0.27 -8.42
N ILE A 47 0.16 -0.08 -9.63
CA ILE A 47 0.11 -1.11 -10.68
C ILE A 47 0.90 -2.36 -10.29
N ALA A 48 2.05 -2.20 -9.61
CA ALA A 48 2.91 -3.32 -9.24
C ALA A 48 2.46 -4.06 -7.95
N ALA A 49 1.95 -3.32 -6.96
CA ALA A 49 1.68 -3.84 -5.62
C ALA A 49 0.18 -4.05 -5.33
N LEU A 50 -0.71 -3.46 -6.13
CA LEU A 50 -2.15 -3.68 -6.03
C LEU A 50 -2.57 -4.68 -7.14
N PRO A 51 -2.51 -6.00 -6.90
CA PRO A 51 -3.10 -6.96 -7.84
C PRO A 51 -4.57 -6.62 -8.00
N GLU A 52 -5.11 -6.71 -9.22
CA GLU A 52 -6.49 -6.30 -9.54
C GLU A 52 -7.51 -6.88 -8.56
N THR A 53 -7.85 -6.11 -7.53
CA THR A 53 -8.89 -6.44 -6.55
C THR A 53 -10.29 -6.14 -7.09
N SER A 54 -10.38 -5.60 -8.32
CA SER A 54 -11.63 -5.13 -8.91
C SER A 54 -12.53 -6.24 -9.48
N ASN A 55 -12.02 -7.47 -9.65
CA ASN A 55 -12.77 -8.59 -10.28
C ASN A 55 -12.93 -9.83 -9.38
N LYS A 56 -12.50 -9.79 -8.12
CA LYS A 56 -12.65 -10.90 -7.17
C LYS A 56 -13.65 -10.54 -6.09
N SER A 57 -14.54 -11.47 -5.73
CA SER A 57 -15.39 -11.28 -4.55
C SER A 57 -14.53 -11.28 -3.29
N LEU A 58 -14.96 -10.59 -2.23
CA LEU A 58 -14.23 -10.52 -0.95
C LEU A 58 -13.91 -11.92 -0.39
N GLU A 59 -14.78 -12.89 -0.63
CA GLU A 59 -14.63 -14.29 -0.22
C GLU A 59 -13.45 -14.98 -0.92
N GLN A 60 -13.24 -14.73 -2.22
CA GLN A 60 -12.09 -15.29 -2.96
C GLN A 60 -10.75 -14.69 -2.50
N LEU A 61 -10.75 -13.42 -2.10
CA LEU A 61 -9.56 -12.77 -1.53
C LEU A 61 -9.23 -13.31 -0.13
N GLU A 62 -10.23 -13.65 0.68
CA GLU A 62 -10.03 -14.30 1.99
C GLU A 62 -9.54 -15.74 1.86
N GLU A 63 -10.03 -16.51 0.87
CA GLU A 63 -9.53 -17.87 0.58
C GLU A 63 -8.07 -17.87 0.11
N GLU A 64 -7.67 -16.96 -0.79
CA GLU A 64 -6.28 -16.88 -1.27
C GLU A 64 -5.29 -16.42 -0.18
N LEU A 65 -5.67 -15.46 0.66
CA LEU A 65 -4.86 -15.00 1.80
C LEU A 65 -4.76 -16.06 2.91
N SER A 66 -5.82 -16.84 3.13
CA SER A 66 -5.84 -17.93 4.12
C SER A 66 -5.08 -19.17 3.63
N ALA A 67 -5.19 -19.52 2.35
CA ALA A 67 -4.45 -20.64 1.74
C ALA A 67 -2.93 -20.41 1.78
N ASN A 68 -2.48 -19.18 1.56
CA ASN A 68 -1.06 -18.82 1.65
C ASN A 68 -0.53 -18.87 3.10
N LYS A 69 -1.41 -18.66 4.10
CA LYS A 69 -1.07 -18.83 5.52
C LYS A 69 -0.96 -20.31 5.93
N SER A 70 -1.78 -21.18 5.34
CA SER A 70 -1.78 -22.63 5.61
C SER A 70 -0.58 -23.38 5.02
N ALA A 71 -0.05 -22.95 3.88
CA ALA A 71 1.16 -23.54 3.28
C ALA A 71 2.44 -23.27 4.12
N ALA A 72 2.48 -22.18 4.89
CA ALA A 72 3.58 -21.87 5.81
C ALA A 72 3.52 -22.66 7.13
N GLY A 73 2.34 -23.14 7.54
CA GLY A 73 2.14 -23.88 8.80
C GLY A 73 2.09 -25.41 8.66
N PHE A 74 1.86 -25.95 7.46
CA PHE A 74 1.73 -27.40 7.26
C PHE A 74 3.09 -28.10 7.07
N ASN A 75 4.08 -27.43 6.48
CA ASN A 75 5.40 -28.04 6.19
C ASN A 75 6.31 -28.20 7.43
N THR A 76 5.96 -27.57 8.56
CA THR A 76 6.63 -27.77 9.85
C THR A 76 6.00 -28.90 10.68
N ALA A 77 4.71 -29.19 10.51
CA ALA A 77 4.03 -30.26 11.26
C ALA A 77 4.28 -31.66 10.68
N THR A 78 4.57 -31.80 9.38
CA THR A 78 4.84 -33.11 8.77
C THR A 78 6.28 -33.61 8.95
N LYS A 79 7.20 -32.77 9.45
CA LYS A 79 8.60 -33.17 9.72
C LYS A 79 8.84 -33.72 11.14
N GLU A 80 7.86 -33.63 12.04
CA GLU A 80 8.03 -34.08 13.43
C GLU A 80 7.47 -35.49 13.73
N ASN A 81 6.74 -36.13 12.80
CA ASN A 81 6.10 -37.43 13.07
C ASN A 81 6.52 -38.54 12.08
N GLY A 82 7.78 -38.50 11.66
CA GLY A 82 8.36 -39.39 10.64
C GLY A 82 9.61 -40.17 11.08
N LEU A 83 9.89 -40.26 12.39
CA LEU A 83 10.89 -41.15 12.99
C LEU A 83 10.41 -41.63 14.36
#